data_AF-A0A9E3MG67-F1
#
_entry.id   AF-A0A9E3MG67-F1
#
_cell.length_a   1.000
_cell.length_b   1.000
_cell.length_c   1.000
_cell.angle_alpha   90.00
_cell.angle_beta   90.00
_cell.angle_gamma   90.00
#
_symmetry.space_group_name_H-M   'P 1'
#
loop_
_entity.id
_entity.type
_entity.pdbx_description
1 polymer ?
#
loop_
_entity_poly.entity_id
_entity_poly.type
_entity_poly.pdbx_seq_one_letter_code
_entity_poly.pdbx_strand_id
1 'polypeptide(L)'
;MTDWLHDILSAMSSPGPWRSFRHVFAVSFMEDGKYYLLSALIVWGLLHVLLRRRLAHRVIGGWPTLADLRREITYSVSTLCVITALNAGVLALAVSGVVEVYAEPLKHGLPWLLLSLPLMIIWHDFYFYWTHRLLHTGWLFRRVHGVHHRSRNPSPWAAFSFHP
;
A
#
# COMPACT_ATOMS: atom_id res chain seq x y z
N MET A 1 4.78 -0.82 23.59
CA MET A 1 3.67 -1.33 22.77
C MET A 1 2.82 -0.13 22.42
N THR A 2 2.64 0.18 21.14
CA THR A 2 1.87 1.38 20.70
C THR A 2 0.39 1.17 20.95
N ASP A 3 -0.37 2.26 21.16
CA ASP A 3 -1.83 2.21 21.39
C ASP A 3 -2.57 1.40 20.31
N TRP A 4 -2.10 1.48 19.06
CA TRP A 4 -2.61 0.71 17.92
C TRP A 4 -2.54 -0.81 18.08
N LEU A 5 -1.44 -1.35 18.61
CA LEU A 5 -1.28 -2.80 18.84
C LEU A 5 -2.21 -3.28 19.95
N HIS A 6 -2.37 -2.46 20.99
CA HIS A 6 -3.28 -2.74 22.09
C HIS A 6 -4.74 -2.76 21.62
N ASP A 7 -5.15 -1.77 20.80
CA ASP A 7 -6.50 -1.67 20.26
C ASP A 7 -6.84 -2.84 19.33
N ILE A 8 -5.91 -3.28 18.49
CA ILE A 8 -6.08 -4.45 17.63
C ILE A 8 -6.25 -5.73 18.44
N LEU A 9 -5.36 -5.98 19.41
CA LEU A 9 -5.42 -7.19 20.23
C LEU A 9 -6.69 -7.21 21.12
N SER A 10 -7.11 -6.05 21.62
CA SER A 10 -8.38 -5.89 22.35
C SER A 10 -9.59 -6.17 21.44
N ALA A 11 -9.58 -5.67 20.21
CA ALA A 11 -10.66 -5.94 19.25
C ALA A 11 -10.76 -7.43 18.89
N MET A 12 -9.62 -8.11 18.70
CA MET A 12 -9.57 -9.54 18.37
C MET A 12 -9.97 -10.45 19.53
N SER A 13 -9.88 -9.97 20.77
CA SER A 13 -10.33 -10.69 21.97
C SER A 13 -11.81 -10.44 22.33
N SER A 14 -12.49 -9.51 21.65
CA SER A 14 -13.91 -9.21 21.89
C SER A 14 -14.87 -10.30 21.36
N PRO A 15 -16.03 -10.52 21.99
CA PRO A 15 -16.97 -11.56 21.55
C PRO A 15 -17.62 -11.21 20.21
N GLY A 16 -17.40 -12.08 19.22
CA GLY A 16 -18.06 -12.05 17.91
C GLY A 16 -17.09 -11.70 16.77
N PRO A 17 -16.71 -12.67 15.91
CA PRO A 17 -15.64 -12.49 14.91
C PRO A 17 -15.91 -11.33 13.94
N TRP A 18 -17.18 -11.03 13.65
CA TRP A 18 -17.59 -9.94 12.77
C TRP A 18 -17.43 -8.55 13.38
N ARG A 19 -17.57 -8.40 14.70
CA ARG A 19 -17.35 -7.10 15.39
C ARG A 19 -15.85 -6.79 15.44
N SER A 20 -15.04 -7.79 15.77
CA SER A 20 -13.58 -7.73 15.75
C SER A 20 -13.06 -7.35 14.36
N PHE A 21 -13.54 -8.02 13.30
CA PHE A 21 -13.09 -7.72 11.93
C PHE A 21 -13.45 -6.31 11.49
N ARG A 22 -14.70 -5.87 11.70
CA ARG A 22 -15.14 -4.52 11.30
C ARG A 22 -14.34 -3.43 12.01
N HIS A 23 -14.04 -3.62 13.29
CA HIS A 23 -13.25 -2.67 14.06
C HIS A 23 -11.79 -2.64 13.57
N VAL A 24 -11.15 -3.80 13.46
CA VAL A 24 -9.78 -3.93 12.94
C VAL A 24 -9.66 -3.31 11.55
N PHE A 25 -10.59 -3.65 10.64
CA PHE A 25 -10.63 -3.06 9.31
C PHE A 25 -10.75 -1.53 9.36
N ALA A 26 -11.67 -0.98 10.16
CA ALA A 26 -11.88 0.46 10.23
C ALA A 26 -10.65 1.20 10.77
N VAL A 27 -10.04 0.70 11.85
CA VAL A 27 -8.83 1.29 12.43
C VAL A 27 -7.66 1.20 11.45
N SER A 28 -7.41 0.04 10.85
CA SER A 28 -6.36 -0.12 9.85
C SER A 28 -6.59 0.75 8.61
N PHE A 29 -7.82 0.85 8.11
CA PHE A 29 -8.15 1.68 6.95
C PHE A 29 -7.89 3.17 7.22
N MET A 30 -8.27 3.64 8.42
CA MET A 30 -8.02 5.02 8.83
C MET A 30 -6.52 5.29 8.95
N GLU A 31 -5.76 4.35 9.49
CA GLU A 31 -4.31 4.48 9.66
C GLU A 31 -3.57 4.48 8.31
N ASP A 32 -3.85 3.49 7.46
CA ASP A 32 -3.30 3.37 6.10
C ASP A 32 -3.68 4.60 5.26
N GLY A 33 -4.95 5.01 5.33
CA GLY A 33 -5.48 6.18 4.63
C GLY A 33 -4.81 7.47 5.07
N LYS A 34 -4.53 7.65 6.37
CA LYS A 34 -3.80 8.81 6.91
C LYS A 34 -2.38 8.86 6.39
N TYR A 35 -1.64 7.75 6.42
CA TYR A 35 -0.27 7.71 5.91
C TYR A 35 -0.20 7.93 4.41
N TYR A 36 -1.11 7.32 3.65
CA TYR A 36 -1.25 7.54 2.22
C TYR A 36 -1.54 9.02 1.91
N LEU A 37 -2.54 9.60 2.58
CA LEU A 37 -2.92 11.00 2.41
C LEU A 37 -1.74 11.94 2.71
N LEU A 38 -1.08 11.75 3.85
CA LEU A 38 0.06 12.56 4.25
C LEU A 38 1.19 12.47 3.22
N SER A 39 1.54 11.26 2.80
CA SER A 39 2.58 11.03 1.80
C SER A 39 2.25 11.69 0.47
N ALA A 40 1.01 11.53 -0.02
CA ALA A 40 0.55 12.13 -1.26
C ALA A 40 0.59 13.67 -1.20
N LEU A 41 0.16 14.26 -0.08
CA LEU A 41 0.21 15.72 0.13
C LEU A 41 1.63 16.26 0.21
N ILE A 42 2.55 15.57 0.90
CA ILE A 42 3.96 15.96 0.98
C ILE A 42 4.60 15.93 -0.40
N VAL A 43 4.44 14.83 -1.13
CA VAL A 43 5.01 14.69 -2.48
C VAL A 43 4.36 15.68 -3.44
N TRP A 44 3.06 15.96 -3.29
CA TRP A 44 2.37 17.00 -4.06
C TRP A 44 2.96 18.39 -3.79
N GLY A 45 3.07 18.78 -2.52
CA GLY A 45 3.67 20.06 -2.13
C GLY A 45 5.09 20.21 -2.67
N LEU A 46 5.90 19.14 -2.59
CA LEU A 46 7.26 19.14 -3.09
C LEU A 46 7.31 19.30 -4.63
N LEU A 47 6.61 18.44 -5.37
CA LEU A 47 6.76 18.36 -6.84
C LEU A 47 5.90 19.37 -7.60
N HIS A 48 4.67 19.61 -7.13
CA HIS A 48 3.67 20.41 -7.83
C HIS A 48 3.55 21.85 -7.31
N VAL A 49 4.12 22.17 -6.14
CA VAL A 49 4.17 23.54 -5.61
C VAL A 49 5.60 24.07 -5.59
N LEU A 50 6.50 23.45 -4.82
CA LEU A 50 7.85 23.98 -4.59
C LEU A 50 8.77 23.82 -5.81
N LEU A 51 8.82 22.62 -6.40
CA LEU A 51 9.75 22.29 -7.49
C LEU A 51 9.14 22.43 -8.89
N ARG A 52 7.86 22.80 -9.00
CA ARG A 52 7.11 22.83 -10.27
C ARG A 52 7.83 23.59 -11.38
N ARG A 53 8.33 24.80 -11.09
CA ARG A 53 9.04 25.63 -12.07
C ARG A 53 10.41 25.05 -12.43
N ARG A 54 11.14 24.54 -11.42
CA ARG A 54 12.48 23.95 -11.62
C ARG A 54 12.44 22.67 -12.44
N LEU A 55 11.41 21.84 -12.24
CA LEU A 55 11.24 20.55 -12.90
C LEU A 55 10.41 20.61 -14.19
N ALA A 56 9.92 21.79 -14.60
CA ALA A 56 9.07 21.91 -15.79
C ALA A 56 9.71 21.32 -17.05
N HIS A 57 11.04 21.42 -17.20
CA HIS A 57 11.79 20.86 -18.34
C HIS A 57 11.90 19.32 -18.32
N ARG A 58 11.59 18.66 -17.20
CA ARG A 58 11.59 17.19 -17.07
C ARG A 58 10.21 16.58 -17.32
N VAL A 59 9.17 17.40 -17.46
CA VAL A 59 7.79 16.95 -17.65
C VAL A 59 7.52 16.73 -19.13
N ILE A 60 7.32 15.48 -19.54
CA ILE A 60 7.22 15.07 -20.95
C ILE A 60 5.78 15.14 -21.50
N GLY A 61 4.75 14.91 -20.68
CA GLY A 61 3.34 14.86 -21.11
C GLY A 61 2.42 15.95 -20.53
N GLY A 62 2.97 16.84 -19.70
CA GLY A 62 2.22 17.84 -18.95
C GLY A 62 1.86 17.41 -17.53
N TRP A 63 1.08 18.25 -16.86
CA TRP A 63 0.61 18.00 -15.48
C TRP A 63 -0.74 17.27 -15.49
N PRO A 64 -1.06 16.48 -14.44
CA PRO A 64 -2.33 15.77 -14.33
C PRO A 64 -3.53 16.73 -14.41
N THR A 65 -4.57 16.32 -15.14
CA THR A 65 -5.85 17.04 -15.17
C THR A 65 -6.73 16.70 -13.97
N LEU A 66 -7.78 17.47 -13.71
CA LEU A 66 -8.76 17.13 -12.66
C LEU A 66 -9.42 15.76 -12.90
N ALA A 67 -9.63 15.37 -14.16
CA ALA A 67 -10.17 14.06 -14.51
C ALA A 67 -9.18 12.93 -14.14
N ASP A 68 -7.87 13.16 -14.33
CA ASP A 68 -6.83 12.22 -13.92
C ASP A 68 -6.79 12.09 -12.40
N LEU A 69 -6.81 13.21 -11.67
CA LEU A 69 -6.81 13.21 -10.21
C LEU A 69 -8.03 12.47 -9.64
N ARG A 70 -9.23 12.72 -10.19
CA ARG A 70 -10.45 12.02 -9.78
C ARG A 70 -10.32 10.51 -9.97
N ARG A 71 -9.82 10.07 -11.13
CA ARG A 71 -9.60 8.65 -11.43
C ARG A 71 -8.59 8.05 -10.45
N GLU A 72 -7.44 8.70 -10.28
CA GLU A 72 -6.36 8.24 -9.40
C GLU A 72 -6.83 8.09 -7.96
N ILE A 73 -7.49 9.12 -7.40
CA ILE A 73 -8.01 9.08 -6.03
C ILE A 73 -9.07 7.99 -5.87
N THR A 74 -9.99 7.85 -6.84
CA THR A 74 -11.07 6.84 -6.75
C THR A 74 -10.50 5.43 -6.70
N TYR A 75 -9.58 5.09 -7.61
CA TYR A 75 -8.96 3.77 -7.62
C TYR A 75 -8.03 3.56 -6.42
N SER A 76 -7.32 4.59 -5.96
CA SER A 76 -6.50 4.50 -4.75
C SER A 76 -7.31 4.20 -3.49
N VAL A 77 -8.49 4.82 -3.32
CA VAL A 77 -9.40 4.48 -2.21
C VAL A 77 -9.91 3.04 -2.36
N SER A 78 -10.24 2.60 -3.57
CA SER A 78 -10.64 1.22 -3.82
C SER A 78 -9.53 0.23 -3.46
N THR A 79 -8.29 0.51 -3.85
CA THR A 79 -7.14 -0.35 -3.53
C THR A 79 -6.82 -0.34 -2.05
N LEU A 80 -6.93 0.81 -1.37
CA LEU A 80 -6.81 0.88 0.09
C LEU A 80 -7.82 -0.05 0.77
N CYS A 81 -9.08 -0.04 0.36
CA CYS A 81 -10.08 -0.96 0.91
C CYS A 81 -9.67 -2.43 0.75
N VAL A 82 -9.17 -2.82 -0.43
CA VAL A 82 -8.74 -4.20 -0.71
C VAL A 82 -7.51 -4.58 0.11
N ILE A 83 -6.48 -3.73 0.14
CA ILE A 83 -5.25 -3.97 0.90
C ILE A 83 -5.54 -4.05 2.39
N THR A 84 -6.37 -3.15 2.93
CA THR A 84 -6.74 -3.20 4.35
C THR A 84 -7.49 -4.50 4.69
N ALA A 85 -8.39 -4.98 3.81
CA ALA A 85 -9.07 -6.25 4.02
C ALA A 85 -8.08 -7.44 4.01
N LEU A 86 -7.11 -7.44 3.09
CA LEU A 86 -6.05 -8.44 3.04
C LEU A 86 -5.18 -8.41 4.30
N ASN A 87 -4.78 -7.22 4.76
CA ASN A 87 -3.99 -7.04 5.98
C ASN A 87 -4.74 -7.53 7.22
N ALA A 88 -6.03 -7.26 7.33
CA ALA A 88 -6.86 -7.80 8.40
C ALA A 88 -6.90 -9.34 8.36
N GLY A 89 -6.92 -9.94 7.17
CA GLY A 89 -6.80 -11.39 6.99
C GLY A 89 -5.46 -11.95 7.44
N VAL A 90 -4.34 -11.32 7.04
CA VAL A 90 -2.99 -11.70 7.47
C VAL A 90 -2.85 -11.62 8.99
N LEU A 91 -3.38 -10.56 9.60
CA LEU A 91 -3.41 -10.40 11.05
C LEU A 91 -4.23 -11.50 11.73
N ALA A 92 -5.38 -11.89 11.18
CA ALA A 92 -6.16 -13.00 11.69
C ALA A 92 -5.36 -14.32 11.65
N LEU A 93 -4.64 -14.58 10.55
CA LEU A 93 -3.75 -15.74 10.44
C LEU A 93 -2.58 -15.67 11.42
N ALA A 94 -2.06 -14.47 11.70
CA ALA A 94 -1.00 -14.29 12.67
C ALA A 94 -1.48 -14.60 14.09
N VAL A 95 -2.64 -14.09 14.49
CA VAL A 95 -3.22 -14.34 15.81
C VAL A 95 -3.70 -15.78 15.98
N SER A 96 -4.12 -16.44 14.91
CA SER A 96 -4.42 -17.88 14.96
C SER A 96 -3.17 -18.77 15.02
N GLY A 97 -1.97 -18.19 14.96
CA GLY A 97 -0.70 -18.92 14.98
C GLY A 97 -0.35 -19.62 13.66
N VAL A 98 -1.07 -19.33 12.57
CA VAL A 98 -0.79 -19.90 11.24
C VAL A 98 0.40 -19.19 10.58
N VAL A 99 0.47 -17.86 10.76
CA VAL A 99 1.59 -17.03 10.29
C VAL A 99 2.39 -16.56 11.50
N GLU A 100 3.70 -16.75 11.48
CA GLU A 100 4.57 -16.21 12.53
C GLU A 100 4.95 -14.76 12.22
N VAL A 101 4.81 -13.88 13.22
CA VAL A 101 5.27 -12.49 13.15
C VAL A 101 6.38 -12.30 14.18
N TYR A 102 7.57 -11.96 13.71
CA TYR A 102 8.72 -11.70 14.58
C TYR A 102 8.58 -10.33 15.25
N ALA A 103 8.12 -10.30 16.50
CA ALA A 103 8.00 -9.07 17.30
C ALA A 103 9.34 -8.62 17.92
N GLU A 104 10.30 -9.54 18.04
CA GLU A 104 11.62 -9.29 18.64
C GLU A 104 12.71 -9.33 17.55
N PRO A 105 13.25 -8.18 17.12
CA PRO A 105 14.19 -8.12 15.99
C PRO A 105 15.46 -8.96 16.18
N LEU A 106 15.87 -9.18 17.44
CA LEU A 106 17.08 -9.93 17.78
C LEU A 106 16.80 -11.40 18.15
N LYS A 107 15.56 -11.91 18.01
CA LYS A 107 15.18 -13.30 18.34
C LYS A 107 16.11 -14.34 17.71
N HIS A 108 16.56 -14.10 16.49
CA HIS A 108 17.47 -14.97 15.74
C HIS A 108 18.91 -14.40 15.63
N GLY A 109 19.23 -13.39 16.43
CA GLY A 109 20.53 -12.74 16.47
C GLY A 109 20.74 -11.65 15.41
N LEU A 110 21.74 -10.80 15.66
CA LEU A 110 22.11 -9.69 14.78
C LEU A 110 22.49 -10.12 13.34
N PRO A 111 23.23 -11.24 13.12
CA PRO A 111 23.54 -11.68 11.76
C PRO A 111 22.28 -11.98 10.94
N TRP A 112 21.28 -12.65 11.53
CA TRP A 112 20.01 -12.90 10.86
C TRP A 112 19.27 -11.61 10.56
N LEU A 113 19.19 -10.67 11.52
CA LEU A 113 18.53 -9.38 11.30
C LEU A 113 19.13 -8.65 10.09
N LEU A 114 20.46 -8.56 10.03
CA LEU A 114 21.17 -7.90 8.94
C LEU A 114 21.02 -8.64 7.60
N LEU A 115 20.98 -9.98 7.60
CA LEU A 115 20.83 -10.79 6.40
C LEU A 115 19.38 -10.85 5.89
N SER A 116 18.40 -10.77 6.79
CA SER A 116 16.98 -10.87 6.44
C SER A 116 16.50 -9.72 5.55
N LEU A 117 17.06 -8.52 5.72
CA LEU A 117 16.75 -7.34 4.92
C LEU A 117 17.11 -7.51 3.44
N PRO A 118 18.37 -7.79 3.05
CA PRO A 118 18.71 -8.01 1.65
C PRO A 118 17.99 -9.23 1.06
N LEU A 119 17.78 -10.30 1.85
CA LEU A 119 16.98 -11.44 1.39
C LEU A 119 15.55 -11.03 1.06
N MET A 120 14.91 -10.21 1.91
CA MET A 120 13.56 -9.70 1.66
C MET A 120 13.52 -8.78 0.45
N ILE A 121 14.52 -7.89 0.26
CA ILE A 121 14.61 -7.03 -0.92
C ILE A 121 14.70 -7.88 -2.20
N ILE A 122 15.59 -8.87 -2.23
CA ILE A 122 15.75 -9.77 -3.38
C ILE A 122 14.43 -10.51 -3.66
N TRP A 123 13.80 -11.04 -2.62
CA TRP A 123 12.53 -11.77 -2.76
C TRP A 123 11.41 -10.87 -3.27
N HIS A 124 11.27 -9.68 -2.68
CA HIS A 124 10.26 -8.70 -3.06
C HIS A 124 10.45 -8.22 -4.51
N ASP A 125 11.67 -7.88 -4.90
CA ASP A 125 11.98 -7.45 -6.26
C ASP A 125 11.74 -8.57 -7.28
N PHE A 126 12.12 -9.81 -6.94
CA PHE A 126 11.84 -10.97 -7.77
C PHE A 126 10.32 -11.15 -7.96
N TYR A 127 9.56 -11.19 -6.87
CA TYR A 127 8.11 -11.32 -6.89
C TYR A 127 7.47 -10.19 -7.70
N PHE A 128 7.84 -8.94 -7.42
CA PHE A 128 7.29 -7.77 -8.09
C PHE A 128 7.60 -7.76 -9.59
N TYR A 129 8.85 -8.05 -9.97
CA TYR A 129 9.25 -8.11 -11.38
C TYR A 129 8.40 -9.13 -12.17
N TRP A 130 8.29 -10.36 -11.66
CA TRP A 130 7.59 -11.42 -12.38
C TRP A 130 6.09 -11.19 -12.42
N THR A 131 5.48 -10.77 -11.31
CA THR A 131 4.05 -10.44 -11.29
C THR A 131 3.74 -9.26 -12.21
N HIS A 132 4.55 -8.21 -12.18
CA HIS A 132 4.40 -7.07 -13.09
C HIS A 132 4.57 -7.48 -14.56
N ARG A 133 5.58 -8.31 -14.88
CA ARG A 133 5.77 -8.84 -16.24
C ARG A 133 4.56 -9.65 -16.71
N LEU A 134 3.99 -10.49 -15.84
CA LEU A 134 2.76 -11.24 -16.13
C LEU A 134 1.57 -10.29 -16.36
N LEU A 135 1.45 -9.25 -15.54
CA LEU A 135 0.40 -8.23 -15.67
C LEU A 135 0.44 -7.47 -17.01
N HIS A 136 1.59 -7.44 -17.68
CA HIS A 136 1.75 -6.88 -19.03
C HIS A 136 1.40 -7.84 -20.17
N THR A 137 1.02 -9.08 -19.88
CA THR A 137 0.48 -9.97 -20.92
C THR A 137 -0.87 -9.47 -21.43
N GLY A 138 -1.20 -9.73 -22.69
CA GLY A 138 -2.32 -9.04 -23.37
C GLY A 138 -3.67 -9.10 -22.66
N TRP A 139 -4.02 -10.23 -22.03
CA TRP A 139 -5.27 -10.36 -21.27
C TRP A 139 -5.21 -9.60 -19.94
N LEU A 140 -4.17 -9.83 -19.13
CA LEU A 140 -4.00 -9.20 -17.82
C LEU A 140 -3.82 -7.69 -17.95
N PHE A 141 -3.14 -7.22 -18.98
CA PHE A 141 -2.97 -5.81 -19.24
C PHE A 141 -4.33 -5.14 -19.47
N ARG A 142 -5.16 -5.68 -20.36
CA ARG A 142 -6.45 -5.07 -20.69
C ARG A 142 -7.44 -5.08 -19.52
N ARG A 143 -7.41 -6.13 -18.67
CA ARG A 143 -8.42 -6.34 -17.62
C ARG A 143 -7.99 -5.85 -16.24
N VAL A 144 -6.70 -5.88 -15.93
CA VAL A 144 -6.19 -5.61 -14.58
C VAL A 144 -5.22 -4.44 -14.60
N HIS A 145 -4.14 -4.54 -15.36
CA HIS A 145 -3.04 -3.59 -15.24
C HIS A 145 -3.27 -2.26 -15.98
N GLY A 146 -4.14 -2.25 -16.98
CA GLY A 146 -4.38 -1.10 -17.86
C GLY A 146 -4.91 0.12 -17.11
N VAL A 147 -5.64 -0.08 -16.00
CA VAL A 147 -6.12 1.02 -15.15
C VAL A 147 -4.96 1.86 -14.62
N HIS A 148 -3.93 1.18 -14.12
CA HIS A 148 -2.72 1.82 -13.60
C HIS A 148 -1.99 2.60 -14.71
N HIS A 149 -1.92 2.04 -15.92
CA HIS A 149 -1.30 2.69 -17.09
C HIS A 149 -2.11 3.84 -17.70
N ARG A 150 -3.34 4.12 -17.23
CA ARG A 150 -4.08 5.31 -17.69
C ARG A 150 -3.49 6.61 -17.16
N SER A 151 -2.74 6.56 -16.06
CA SER A 151 -2.07 7.73 -15.46
C SER A 151 -0.76 8.06 -16.15
N ARG A 152 -0.86 8.59 -17.38
CA ARG A 152 0.30 8.97 -18.20
C ARG A 152 1.06 10.19 -17.67
N ASN A 153 0.36 11.08 -16.96
CA ASN A 153 0.93 12.20 -16.22
C ASN A 153 0.67 11.97 -14.73
N PRO A 154 1.33 10.99 -14.10
CA PRO A 154 0.95 10.51 -12.78
C PRO A 154 1.14 11.62 -11.74
N SER A 155 0.13 11.80 -10.89
CA SER A 155 0.29 12.55 -9.66
C SER A 155 0.74 11.63 -8.52
N PRO A 156 1.08 12.17 -7.33
CA PRO A 156 1.28 11.37 -6.12
C PRO A 156 0.11 10.42 -5.82
N TRP A 157 -1.11 10.77 -6.22
CA TRP A 157 -2.30 9.94 -6.02
C TRP A 157 -2.30 8.69 -6.91
N ALA A 158 -1.53 8.67 -8.00
CA ALA A 158 -1.44 7.53 -8.91
C ALA A 158 -0.79 6.28 -8.28
N ALA A 159 -0.05 6.45 -7.17
CA ALA A 159 0.72 5.38 -6.55
C ALA A 159 -0.14 4.14 -6.22
N PHE A 160 -1.38 4.33 -5.76
CA PHE A 160 -2.31 3.26 -5.40
C PHE A 160 -3.46 3.09 -6.41
N SER A 161 -3.42 3.77 -7.56
CA SER A 161 -4.51 3.75 -8.54
C SER A 161 -4.49 2.47 -9.37
N PHE A 162 -4.86 1.34 -8.77
CA PHE A 162 -4.91 0.03 -9.43
C PHE A 162 -6.36 -0.43 -9.70
N HIS A 163 -6.53 -1.40 -10.61
CA HIS A 163 -7.81 -2.07 -10.76
C HIS A 163 -8.10 -2.92 -9.49
N PRO A 164 -9.32 -2.86 -8.92
CA PRO A 164 -9.69 -3.69 -7.76
C PRO A 164 -9.75 -5.18 -8.06
#